data_AF-A0A7S0L3H6-F1
#
_entry.id   AF-A0A7S0L3H6-F1
#
_cell.length_a   1.000
_cell.length_b   1.000
_cell.length_c   1.000
_cell.angle_alpha   90.00
_cell.angle_beta   90.00
_cell.angle_gamma   90.00
#
_symmetry.space_group_name_H-M   'P 1'
#
loop_
_entity.id
_entity.type
_entity.pdbx_description
1 polymer ?
#
loop_
_entity_poly.entity_id
_entity_poly.type
_entity_poly.pdbx_seq_one_letter_code
_entity_poly.pdbx_strand_id
1 'polypeptide(L)'
;EERLPQVAEEAAVSMKGLIEEENKKKGRRTRREREADEAAEKERIEAAITAAVAAAEKGIDLEEEEDVEEEEEEQQQRDEPMYFKEPQQLLDIFTALEESNLFLIQNSQETEEALEELKAKLSETQTRMEGESAGLKAQIDALKASIHLEEDKRKGLTERAGKTTGVQKQEQTLDELNKKVAEVYRAIFSEADNSLGTLQMLTNIESRLEELLSIIDIMPRDEVEVAERLKEKERRQRVRELKQGEAARAQE
;
A
#
# COMPACT_ATOMS: atom_id res chain seq x y z
N GLU A 1 11.68 0.78 35.87
CA GLU A 1 11.13 1.85 35.02
C GLU A 1 11.21 1.53 33.51
N GLU A 2 11.32 0.26 33.08
CA GLU A 2 11.63 -0.09 31.67
C GLU A 2 10.53 -0.84 30.90
N ARG A 3 9.32 -1.03 31.45
CA ARG A 3 8.24 -1.80 30.80
C ARG A 3 7.24 -0.98 29.97
N LEU A 4 7.36 0.35 29.98
CA LEU A 4 6.44 1.25 29.28
C LEU A 4 6.65 1.35 27.75
N PRO A 5 7.86 1.21 27.15
CA PRO A 5 8.02 1.36 25.71
C PRO A 5 7.59 0.11 24.90
N GLN A 6 7.67 -1.10 25.47
CA GLN A 6 7.33 -2.34 24.76
C GLN A 6 5.83 -2.53 24.53
N VAL A 7 5.01 -2.10 25.50
CA VAL A 7 3.53 -2.18 25.40
C VAL A 7 3.00 -1.18 24.36
N ALA A 8 3.66 -0.03 24.21
CA ALA A 8 3.30 0.96 23.20
C ALA A 8 3.64 0.49 21.77
N GLU A 9 4.73 -0.26 21.61
CA GLU A 9 5.17 -0.80 20.32
C GLU A 9 4.27 -1.98 19.87
N GLU A 10 3.91 -2.89 20.78
CA GLU A 10 2.93 -3.95 20.48
C GLU A 10 1.53 -3.39 20.13
N ALA A 11 1.07 -2.35 20.84
CA ALA A 11 -0.20 -1.71 20.54
C ALA A 11 -0.19 -1.01 19.16
N ALA A 12 0.94 -0.41 18.77
CA ALA A 12 1.09 0.23 17.45
C ALA A 12 1.12 -0.79 16.31
N VAL A 13 1.74 -1.96 16.51
CA VAL A 13 1.75 -3.06 15.53
C VAL A 13 0.35 -3.66 15.37
N SER A 14 -0.39 -3.83 16.47
CA SER A 14 -1.78 -4.32 16.43
C SER A 14 -2.72 -3.32 15.73
N MET A 15 -2.60 -2.02 16.00
CA MET A 15 -3.38 -0.99 15.30
C MET A 15 -3.05 -0.92 13.80
N LYS A 16 -1.78 -1.05 13.41
CA LYS A 16 -1.41 -1.09 11.99
C LYS A 16 -2.02 -2.30 11.28
N GLY A 17 -2.03 -3.47 11.92
CA GLY A 17 -2.67 -4.67 11.37
C GLY A 17 -4.17 -4.50 11.14
N LEU A 18 -4.88 -3.87 12.10
CA LEU A 18 -6.32 -3.60 11.97
C LEU A 18 -6.63 -2.59 10.86
N ILE A 19 -5.83 -1.54 10.72
CA ILE A 19 -5.98 -0.51 9.67
C ILE A 19 -5.71 -1.12 8.28
N GLU A 20 -4.73 -2.02 8.17
CA GLU A 20 -4.39 -2.69 6.92
C GLU A 20 -5.48 -3.70 6.51
N GLU A 21 -6.10 -4.39 7.46
CA GLU A 21 -7.24 -5.28 7.22
C GLU A 21 -8.50 -4.52 6.80
N GLU A 22 -8.75 -3.35 7.40
CA GLU A 22 -9.89 -2.49 7.06
C GLU A 22 -9.72 -1.85 5.66
N ASN A 23 -8.50 -1.43 5.31
CA ASN A 23 -8.17 -0.92 3.98
C ASN A 23 -8.24 -2.01 2.90
N LYS A 24 -7.88 -3.25 3.24
CA LYS A 24 -8.01 -4.42 2.34
C LYS A 24 -9.48 -4.82 2.12
N LYS A 25 -10.35 -4.63 3.12
CA LYS A 25 -11.81 -4.77 3.00
C LYS A 25 -12.44 -3.64 2.18
N LYS A 26 -12.04 -2.38 2.39
CA LYS A 26 -12.52 -1.21 1.62
C LYS A 26 -12.06 -1.21 0.16
N GLY A 27 -10.86 -1.71 -0.13
CA GLY A 27 -10.33 -1.89 -1.49
C GLY A 27 -10.94 -3.06 -2.28
N ARG A 28 -11.73 -3.93 -1.63
CA ARG A 28 -12.37 -5.10 -2.25
C ARG A 28 -13.86 -4.96 -2.55
N ARG A 29 -14.43 -3.76 -2.41
CA ARG A 29 -15.71 -3.47 -3.07
C ARG A 29 -15.50 -3.61 -4.56
N THR A 30 -15.90 -4.75 -5.10
CA THR A 30 -15.64 -5.08 -6.50
C THR A 30 -16.38 -4.06 -7.37
N ARG A 31 -15.85 -3.75 -8.55
CA ARG A 31 -16.50 -2.86 -9.51
C ARG A 31 -17.99 -3.22 -9.73
N ARG A 32 -18.32 -4.51 -9.66
CA ARG A 32 -19.68 -5.04 -9.71
C ARG A 32 -20.58 -4.64 -8.53
N GLU A 33 -20.05 -4.52 -7.32
CA GLU A 33 -20.83 -4.08 -6.16
C GLU A 33 -21.15 -2.59 -6.25
N ARG A 34 -20.21 -1.76 -6.73
CA ARG A 34 -20.47 -0.34 -6.98
C ARG A 34 -21.45 -0.12 -8.14
N GLU A 35 -21.29 -0.89 -9.24
CA GLU A 35 -22.24 -0.86 -10.36
C GLU A 35 -23.63 -1.35 -9.95
N ALA A 36 -23.74 -2.31 -9.01
CA ALA A 36 -25.01 -2.78 -8.47
C ALA A 36 -25.66 -1.74 -7.53
N ASP A 37 -24.88 -1.08 -6.68
CA ASP A 37 -25.38 -0.01 -5.79
C ASP A 37 -25.84 1.20 -6.61
N GLU A 38 -25.10 1.60 -7.66
CA GLU A 38 -25.49 2.68 -8.58
C GLU A 38 -26.73 2.34 -9.41
N ALA A 39 -26.89 1.08 -9.83
CA ALA A 39 -28.09 0.63 -10.54
C ALA A 39 -29.32 0.64 -9.62
N ALA A 40 -29.18 0.19 -8.37
CA ALA A 40 -30.25 0.22 -7.38
C ALA A 40 -30.65 1.65 -6.98
N GLU A 41 -29.70 2.59 -6.95
CA GLU A 41 -29.98 4.00 -6.69
C GLU A 41 -30.72 4.65 -7.86
N LYS A 42 -30.34 4.36 -9.11
CA LYS A 42 -31.07 4.82 -10.30
C LYS A 42 -32.51 4.29 -10.36
N GLU A 43 -32.71 3.02 -10.08
CA GLU A 43 -34.06 2.42 -10.04
C GLU A 43 -34.94 3.06 -8.96
N ARG A 44 -34.37 3.39 -7.80
CA ARG A 44 -35.08 4.11 -6.73
C ARG A 44 -35.45 5.54 -7.14
N ILE A 45 -34.57 6.24 -7.85
CA ILE A 45 -34.83 7.59 -8.34
C ILE A 45 -35.93 7.55 -9.43
N GLU A 46 -35.89 6.61 -10.37
CA GLU A 46 -36.93 6.43 -11.38
C GLU A 46 -38.29 6.08 -10.78
N ALA A 47 -38.31 5.20 -9.75
CA ALA A 47 -39.52 4.89 -9.00
C ALA A 47 -40.08 6.10 -8.24
N ALA A 48 -39.22 6.96 -7.69
CA ALA A 48 -39.63 8.19 -7.02
C ALA A 48 -40.20 9.23 -8.01
N ILE A 49 -39.61 9.35 -9.20
CA ILE A 49 -40.10 10.24 -10.26
C ILE A 49 -41.48 9.77 -10.77
N THR A 50 -41.65 8.46 -11.03
CA THR A 50 -42.95 7.92 -11.46
C THR A 50 -44.02 8.05 -10.38
N ALA A 51 -43.66 7.88 -9.10
CA ALA A 51 -44.59 8.12 -7.99
C ALA A 51 -44.98 9.60 -7.87
N ALA A 52 -44.05 10.53 -8.10
CA ALA A 52 -44.33 11.97 -8.08
C ALA A 52 -45.23 12.40 -9.25
N VAL A 53 -45.04 11.84 -10.44
CA VAL A 53 -45.89 12.08 -11.62
C VAL A 53 -47.31 11.52 -11.38
N ALA A 54 -47.43 10.31 -10.83
CA ALA A 54 -48.75 9.74 -10.50
C ALA A 54 -49.47 10.51 -9.38
N ALA A 55 -48.72 11.09 -8.44
CA ALA A 55 -49.29 11.97 -7.41
C ALA A 55 -49.74 13.33 -7.99
N ALA A 56 -49.01 13.85 -8.99
CA ALA A 56 -49.40 15.06 -9.71
C ALA A 56 -50.65 14.82 -10.58
N GLU A 57 -50.77 13.67 -11.25
CA GLU A 57 -51.99 13.29 -11.99
C GLU A 57 -53.20 13.13 -11.06
N LYS A 58 -53.02 12.56 -9.86
CA LYS A 58 -54.09 12.47 -8.85
C LYS A 58 -54.42 13.80 -8.16
N GLY A 59 -53.55 14.80 -8.23
CA GLY A 59 -53.79 16.14 -7.70
C GLY A 59 -54.55 17.04 -8.66
N ILE A 60 -54.68 16.63 -9.93
CA ILE A 60 -55.51 17.29 -10.93
C ILE A 60 -56.84 16.53 -10.97
N ASP A 61 -57.60 16.64 -9.88
CA ASP A 61 -59.03 16.34 -9.91
C ASP A 61 -59.68 17.54 -10.61
N LEU A 62 -59.77 17.46 -11.93
CA LEU A 62 -60.68 18.32 -12.69
C LEU A 62 -62.08 17.87 -12.27
N GLU A 63 -62.69 18.63 -11.36
CA GLU A 63 -64.10 18.47 -11.01
C GLU A 63 -64.88 18.29 -12.32
N GLU A 64 -65.41 17.09 -12.51
CA GLU A 64 -66.28 16.75 -13.64
C GLU A 64 -67.43 17.77 -13.64
N GLU A 65 -67.62 18.50 -14.75
CA GLU A 65 -68.80 19.33 -14.92
C GLU A 65 -70.02 18.41 -14.83
N GLU A 66 -70.74 18.46 -13.70
CA GLU A 66 -72.06 17.85 -13.57
C GLU A 66 -72.98 18.52 -14.60
N ASP A 67 -73.51 17.71 -15.52
CA ASP A 67 -74.55 18.09 -16.48
C ASP A 67 -75.74 18.66 -15.68
N VAL A 68 -75.92 19.97 -15.73
CA VAL A 68 -77.05 20.64 -15.07
C VAL A 68 -78.30 20.31 -15.87
N GLU A 69 -79.12 19.37 -15.36
CA GLU A 69 -80.49 19.19 -15.83
C GLU A 69 -81.25 20.51 -15.67
N GLU A 70 -81.73 21.08 -16.77
CA GLU A 70 -82.56 22.29 -16.79
C GLU A 70 -83.90 22.01 -16.06
N GLU A 71 -83.92 22.19 -14.74
CA GLU A 71 -85.17 22.42 -14.02
C GLU A 71 -85.62 23.85 -14.32
N GLU A 72 -86.78 24.00 -14.96
CA GLU A 72 -87.44 25.29 -15.19
C GLU A 72 -87.83 25.92 -13.84
N GLU A 73 -86.88 26.61 -13.20
CA GLU A 73 -87.17 27.46 -12.05
C GLU A 73 -88.00 28.67 -12.52
N GLU A 74 -89.20 28.79 -11.96
CA GLU A 74 -90.04 29.99 -12.09
C GLU A 74 -89.20 31.24 -11.78
N GLN A 75 -89.06 32.14 -12.75
CA GLN A 75 -88.30 33.39 -12.65
C GLN A 75 -88.87 34.32 -11.58
N GLN A 76 -88.59 34.03 -10.31
CA GLN A 76 -88.46 35.06 -9.30
C GLN A 76 -87.30 35.93 -9.77
N GLN A 77 -87.54 37.22 -10.00
CA GLN A 77 -86.47 38.20 -10.17
C GLN A 77 -85.63 38.20 -8.89
N ARG A 78 -84.69 37.26 -8.78
CA ARG A 78 -83.52 37.40 -7.94
C ARG A 78 -82.77 38.56 -8.58
N ASP A 79 -82.79 39.71 -7.93
CA ASP A 79 -81.84 40.79 -8.22
C ASP A 79 -80.45 40.26 -7.85
N GLU A 80 -79.90 39.39 -8.70
CA GLU A 80 -78.53 38.92 -8.62
C GLU A 80 -77.66 40.17 -8.81
N PRO A 81 -76.85 40.56 -7.81
CA PRO A 81 -76.11 41.80 -7.88
C PRO A 81 -75.18 41.77 -9.09
N MET A 82 -75.32 42.75 -9.99
CA MET A 82 -74.45 42.87 -11.15
C MET A 82 -72.98 42.82 -10.73
N TYR A 83 -72.25 41.83 -11.26
CA TYR A 83 -70.84 41.55 -10.98
C TYR A 83 -69.93 42.74 -11.29
N PHE A 84 -70.31 43.56 -12.27
CA PHE A 84 -69.63 44.80 -12.62
C PHE A 84 -70.57 45.98 -12.46
N LYS A 85 -70.16 46.96 -11.66
CA LYS A 85 -70.95 48.18 -11.37
C LYS A 85 -70.45 49.39 -12.15
N GLU A 86 -69.20 49.33 -12.61
CA GLU A 86 -68.56 50.36 -13.41
C GLU A 86 -67.95 49.72 -14.67
N PRO A 87 -68.10 50.33 -15.84
CA PRO A 87 -67.65 49.75 -17.11
C PRO A 87 -66.12 49.55 -17.20
N GLN A 88 -65.33 50.15 -16.30
CA GLN A 88 -63.87 50.05 -16.26
C GLN A 88 -63.35 48.83 -15.47
N GLN A 89 -64.15 48.25 -14.57
CA GLN A 89 -63.69 47.20 -13.64
C GLN A 89 -63.15 45.95 -14.35
N LEU A 90 -63.79 45.55 -15.46
CA LEU A 90 -63.32 44.42 -16.25
C LEU A 90 -62.02 44.74 -17.00
N LEU A 91 -61.89 45.98 -17.50
CA LEU A 91 -60.69 46.43 -18.16
C LEU A 91 -59.50 46.48 -17.20
N ASP A 92 -59.73 46.95 -15.96
CA ASP A 92 -58.72 46.99 -14.91
C ASP A 92 -58.26 45.58 -14.51
N ILE A 93 -59.18 44.62 -14.39
CA ILE A 93 -58.84 43.21 -14.12
C ILE A 93 -58.01 42.62 -15.27
N PHE A 94 -58.37 42.89 -16.54
CA PHE A 94 -57.58 42.43 -17.67
C PHE A 94 -56.20 43.08 -17.70
N THR A 95 -56.08 44.38 -17.41
CA THR A 95 -54.77 45.05 -17.34
C THR A 95 -53.90 44.50 -16.21
N ALA A 96 -54.47 44.23 -15.03
CA ALA A 96 -53.74 43.61 -13.92
C ALA A 96 -53.32 42.16 -14.25
N LEU A 97 -54.16 41.42 -14.99
CA LEU A 97 -53.84 40.07 -15.46
C LEU A 97 -52.74 40.10 -16.52
N GLU A 98 -52.76 41.07 -17.44
CA GLU A 98 -51.71 41.31 -18.42
C GLU A 98 -50.38 41.64 -17.74
N GLU A 99 -50.38 42.53 -16.75
CA GLU A 99 -49.20 42.86 -15.95
C GLU A 99 -48.67 41.64 -15.19
N SER A 100 -49.55 40.86 -14.55
CA SER A 100 -49.17 39.63 -13.83
C SER A 100 -48.61 38.57 -14.78
N ASN A 101 -49.21 38.38 -15.95
CA ASN A 101 -48.72 37.43 -16.95
C ASN A 101 -47.37 37.86 -17.52
N LEU A 102 -47.19 39.16 -17.78
CA LEU A 102 -45.91 39.70 -18.23
C LEU A 102 -44.82 39.50 -17.16
N PHE A 103 -45.16 39.71 -15.89
CA PHE A 103 -44.25 39.46 -14.78
C PHE A 103 -43.86 37.97 -14.68
N LEU A 104 -44.81 37.05 -14.83
CA LEU A 104 -44.53 35.60 -14.84
C LEU A 104 -43.64 35.19 -16.01
N ILE A 105 -43.88 35.74 -17.21
CA ILE A 105 -43.04 35.49 -18.39
C ILE A 105 -41.61 35.97 -18.14
N GLN A 106 -41.46 37.18 -17.62
CA GLN A 106 -40.14 37.73 -17.32
C GLN A 106 -39.43 36.88 -16.26
N ASN A 107 -40.12 36.48 -15.19
CA ASN A 107 -39.54 35.64 -14.16
C ASN A 107 -39.14 34.25 -14.72
N SER A 108 -39.99 33.65 -15.56
CA SER A 108 -39.68 32.40 -16.24
C SER A 108 -38.42 32.54 -17.09
N GLN A 109 -38.28 33.62 -17.86
CA GLN A 109 -37.09 33.89 -18.67
C GLN A 109 -35.84 34.09 -17.82
N GLU A 110 -35.91 34.91 -16.76
CA GLU A 110 -34.79 35.11 -15.84
C GLU A 110 -34.34 33.79 -15.18
N THR A 111 -35.29 32.93 -14.80
CA THR A 111 -34.97 31.61 -14.23
C THR A 111 -34.41 30.64 -15.26
N GLU A 112 -34.87 30.70 -16.51
CA GLU A 112 -34.36 29.91 -17.63
C GLU A 112 -32.92 30.29 -17.96
N GLU A 113 -32.62 31.59 -18.07
CA GLU A 113 -31.27 32.11 -18.27
C GLU A 113 -30.31 31.67 -17.14
N ALA A 114 -30.76 31.76 -15.87
CA ALA A 114 -29.96 31.30 -14.74
C ALA A 114 -29.68 29.79 -14.79
N LEU A 115 -30.66 29.00 -15.25
CA LEU A 115 -30.53 27.56 -15.42
C LEU A 115 -29.54 27.23 -16.56
N GLU A 116 -29.62 27.94 -17.68
CA GLU A 116 -28.67 27.81 -18.79
C GLU A 116 -27.24 28.18 -18.38
N GLU A 117 -27.06 29.28 -17.64
CA GLU A 117 -25.75 29.68 -17.12
C GLU A 117 -25.18 28.60 -16.18
N LEU A 118 -26.02 28.03 -15.31
CA LEU A 118 -25.61 26.98 -14.39
C LEU A 118 -25.25 25.67 -15.13
N LYS A 119 -26.01 25.31 -16.17
CA LYS A 119 -25.69 24.19 -17.06
C LYS A 119 -24.35 24.40 -17.78
N ALA A 120 -24.11 25.59 -18.30
CA ALA A 120 -22.85 25.94 -18.95
C ALA A 120 -21.67 25.82 -17.98
N LYS A 121 -21.79 26.41 -16.78
CA LYS A 121 -20.80 26.27 -15.70
C LYS A 121 -20.56 24.82 -15.33
N LEU A 122 -21.60 24.00 -15.20
CA LEU A 122 -21.47 22.58 -14.89
C LEU A 122 -20.72 21.84 -15.99
N SER A 123 -21.03 22.09 -17.26
CA SER A 123 -20.34 21.49 -18.40
C SER A 123 -18.86 21.89 -18.44
N GLU A 124 -18.53 23.17 -18.22
CA GLU A 124 -17.16 23.64 -18.12
C GLU A 124 -16.41 22.98 -16.95
N THR A 125 -17.06 22.90 -15.79
CA THR A 125 -16.47 22.28 -14.60
C THR A 125 -16.23 20.78 -14.83
N GLN A 126 -17.17 20.09 -15.47
CA GLN A 126 -17.05 18.69 -15.81
C GLN A 126 -15.89 18.44 -16.77
N THR A 127 -15.80 19.19 -17.87
CA THR A 127 -14.70 19.05 -18.83
C THR A 127 -13.33 19.36 -18.21
N ARG A 128 -13.27 20.36 -17.31
CA ARG A 128 -12.06 20.65 -16.51
C ARG A 128 -11.69 19.48 -15.59
N MET A 129 -12.65 18.94 -14.83
CA MET A 129 -12.42 17.81 -13.92
C MET A 129 -12.02 16.53 -14.68
N GLU A 130 -12.61 16.29 -15.85
CA GLU A 130 -12.25 15.18 -16.73
C GLU A 130 -10.82 15.32 -17.26
N GLY A 131 -10.42 16.54 -17.66
CA GLY A 131 -9.05 16.87 -18.06
C GLY A 131 -8.04 16.68 -16.93
N GLU A 132 -8.33 17.20 -15.74
CA GLU A 132 -7.50 17.01 -14.54
C GLU A 132 -7.38 15.52 -14.18
N SER A 133 -8.48 14.77 -14.24
CA SER A 133 -8.49 13.33 -13.97
C SER A 133 -7.69 12.53 -15.00
N ALA A 134 -7.76 12.90 -16.27
CA ALA A 134 -6.96 12.27 -17.33
C ALA A 134 -5.47 12.59 -17.14
N GLY A 135 -5.12 13.83 -16.78
CA GLY A 135 -3.76 14.24 -16.47
C GLY A 135 -3.18 13.47 -15.28
N LEU A 136 -3.94 13.33 -14.20
CA LEU A 136 -3.54 12.55 -13.03
C LEU A 136 -3.33 11.06 -13.36
N LYS A 137 -4.20 10.46 -14.18
CA LYS A 137 -4.02 9.08 -14.65
C LYS A 137 -2.73 8.93 -15.46
N ALA A 138 -2.45 9.84 -16.38
CA ALA A 138 -1.22 9.82 -17.16
C ALA A 138 0.04 9.96 -16.28
N GLN A 139 0.00 10.82 -15.25
CA GLN A 139 1.08 10.94 -14.27
C GLN A 139 1.28 9.66 -13.46
N ILE A 140 0.19 9.01 -13.04
CA ILE A 140 0.25 7.72 -12.34
C ILE A 140 0.92 6.66 -13.22
N ASP A 141 0.56 6.59 -14.50
CA ASP A 141 1.12 5.60 -15.41
C ASP A 141 2.60 5.87 -15.71
N ALA A 142 2.99 7.14 -15.84
CA ALA A 142 4.40 7.52 -15.95
C ALA A 142 5.22 7.15 -14.70
N LEU A 143 4.68 7.41 -13.50
CA LEU A 143 5.33 7.02 -12.24
C LEU A 143 5.44 5.51 -12.09
N LYS A 144 4.39 4.74 -12.45
CA LYS A 144 4.45 3.28 -12.47
C LYS A 144 5.52 2.75 -13.41
N ALA A 145 5.65 3.33 -14.60
CA ALA A 145 6.71 2.96 -15.54
C ALA A 145 8.10 3.25 -14.97
N SER A 146 8.29 4.40 -14.30
CA SER A 146 9.54 4.73 -13.61
C SER A 146 9.84 3.77 -12.46
N ILE A 147 8.84 3.37 -11.68
CA ILE A 147 8.99 2.38 -10.60
C ILE A 147 9.45 1.05 -11.19
N HIS A 148 8.80 0.56 -12.25
CA HIS A 148 9.19 -0.68 -12.91
C HIS A 148 10.65 -0.65 -13.38
N LEU A 149 11.08 0.45 -14.00
CA LEU A 149 12.45 0.63 -14.46
C LEU A 149 13.46 0.62 -13.30
N GLU A 150 13.14 1.28 -12.19
CA GLU A 150 13.98 1.26 -10.99
C GLU A 150 13.98 -0.10 -10.28
N GLU A 151 12.86 -0.82 -10.26
CA GLU A 151 12.80 -2.18 -9.74
C GLU A 151 13.67 -3.15 -10.55
N ASP A 152 13.68 -3.02 -11.88
CA ASP A 152 14.51 -3.86 -12.74
C ASP A 152 16.00 -3.52 -12.60
N LYS A 153 16.35 -2.22 -12.45
CA LYS A 153 17.70 -1.81 -12.05
C LYS A 153 18.09 -2.40 -10.70
N ARG A 154 17.20 -2.34 -9.71
CA ARG A 154 17.44 -2.88 -8.37
C ARG A 154 17.68 -4.39 -8.44
N LYS A 155 16.85 -5.14 -9.18
CA LYS A 155 17.05 -6.58 -9.40
C LYS A 155 18.43 -6.86 -10.01
N GLY A 156 18.80 -6.13 -11.07
CA GLY A 156 20.12 -6.26 -11.71
C GLY A 156 21.29 -5.98 -10.75
N LEU A 157 21.18 -4.94 -9.92
CA LEU A 157 22.17 -4.65 -8.89
C LEU A 157 22.22 -5.71 -7.80
N THR A 158 21.08 -6.23 -7.34
CA THR A 158 21.04 -7.31 -6.35
C THR A 158 21.64 -8.60 -6.88
N GLU A 159 21.43 -8.92 -8.15
CA GLU A 159 22.06 -10.10 -8.77
C GLU A 159 23.59 -9.90 -8.88
N ARG A 160 24.04 -8.70 -9.26
CA ARG A 160 25.48 -8.35 -9.29
C ARG A 160 26.10 -8.39 -7.90
N ALA A 161 25.44 -7.83 -6.89
CA ALA A 161 25.88 -7.91 -5.50
C ALA A 161 25.88 -9.36 -4.99
N GLY A 162 24.88 -10.17 -5.35
CA GLY A 162 24.87 -11.61 -5.08
C GLY A 162 26.05 -12.33 -5.72
N LYS A 163 26.49 -11.93 -6.92
CA LYS A 163 27.72 -12.45 -7.56
C LYS A 163 29.00 -11.98 -6.88
N THR A 164 29.00 -10.84 -6.19
CA THR A 164 30.14 -10.39 -5.35
C THR A 164 30.31 -11.20 -4.06
N THR A 165 29.46 -12.20 -3.78
CA THR A 165 29.71 -13.20 -2.74
C THR A 165 31.05 -13.93 -2.88
N GLY A 166 31.68 -13.90 -4.06
CA GLY A 166 33.08 -14.33 -4.22
C GLY A 166 34.03 -13.59 -3.28
N VAL A 167 33.86 -12.28 -3.10
CA VAL A 167 34.66 -11.45 -2.19
C VAL A 167 34.38 -11.81 -0.74
N GLN A 168 33.11 -12.01 -0.37
CA GLN A 168 32.75 -12.44 0.99
C GLN A 168 33.30 -13.82 1.34
N LYS A 169 33.27 -14.77 0.40
CA LYS A 169 33.91 -16.08 0.58
C LYS A 169 35.42 -15.94 0.74
N GLN A 170 36.05 -15.06 -0.03
CA GLN A 170 37.47 -14.82 0.06
C GLN A 170 37.86 -14.20 1.41
N GLU A 171 37.07 -13.27 1.93
CA GLU A 171 37.20 -12.69 3.28
C GLU A 171 37.06 -13.77 4.37
N GLN A 172 36.04 -14.64 4.27
CA GLN A 172 35.86 -15.77 5.18
C GLN A 172 37.07 -16.72 5.18
N THR A 173 37.59 -17.05 3.98
CA THR A 173 38.78 -17.91 3.89
C THR A 173 40.03 -17.24 4.47
N LEU A 174 40.16 -15.92 4.37
CA LEU A 174 41.26 -15.16 4.96
C LEU A 174 41.16 -15.17 6.49
N ASP A 175 39.96 -15.00 7.04
CA ASP A 175 39.71 -15.09 8.49
C ASP A 175 40.02 -16.48 9.04
N GLU A 176 39.59 -17.55 8.35
CA GLU A 176 39.91 -18.92 8.73
C GLU A 176 41.42 -19.18 8.73
N LEU A 177 42.12 -18.68 7.71
CA LEU A 177 43.58 -18.81 7.63
C LEU A 177 44.26 -18.04 8.76
N ASN A 178 43.82 -16.82 9.05
CA ASN A 178 44.33 -16.00 10.15
C ASN A 178 44.17 -16.71 11.50
N LYS A 179 42.98 -17.30 11.77
CA LYS A 179 42.75 -18.11 12.97
C LYS A 179 43.71 -19.28 13.09
N LYS A 180 43.91 -20.05 12.01
CA LYS A 180 44.86 -21.17 12.00
C LYS A 180 46.30 -20.71 12.26
N VAL A 181 46.73 -19.60 11.67
CA VAL A 181 48.06 -19.03 11.91
C VAL A 181 48.21 -18.64 13.38
N ALA A 182 47.20 -18.01 13.98
CA ALA A 182 47.20 -17.63 15.39
C ALA A 182 47.21 -18.86 16.33
N GLU A 183 46.51 -19.94 15.98
CA GLU A 183 46.54 -21.22 16.71
C GLU A 183 47.94 -21.83 16.71
N VAL A 184 48.59 -21.90 15.54
CA VAL A 184 49.95 -22.43 15.41
C VAL A 184 50.95 -21.54 16.17
N TYR A 185 50.81 -20.22 16.06
CA TYR A 185 51.65 -19.27 16.77
C TYR A 185 51.54 -19.46 18.29
N ARG A 186 50.31 -19.56 18.84
CA ARG A 186 50.07 -19.85 20.27
C ARG A 186 50.64 -21.18 20.74
N ALA A 187 50.60 -22.20 19.89
CA ALA A 187 51.14 -23.52 20.22
C ALA A 187 52.68 -23.51 20.35
N ILE A 188 53.35 -22.66 19.57
CA ILE A 188 54.82 -22.55 19.54
C ILE A 188 55.30 -21.51 20.57
N PHE A 189 54.59 -20.39 20.70
CA PHE A 189 54.91 -19.27 21.56
C PHE A 189 53.75 -19.08 22.55
N SER A 190 53.92 -19.54 23.80
CA SER A 190 52.86 -19.47 24.83
C SER A 190 52.43 -18.05 25.19
N GLU A 191 53.25 -17.05 24.85
CA GLU A 191 52.93 -15.62 24.97
C GLU A 191 52.47 -15.10 23.60
N ALA A 192 51.17 -15.20 23.32
CA ALA A 192 50.62 -14.65 22.11
C ALA A 192 50.29 -13.17 22.29
N ASP A 193 51.18 -12.31 21.80
CA ASP A 193 50.86 -10.91 21.58
C ASP A 193 49.77 -10.81 20.50
N ASN A 194 48.54 -10.54 20.93
CA ASN A 194 47.40 -10.34 20.03
C ASN A 194 47.56 -9.07 19.14
N SER A 195 48.65 -8.32 19.27
CA SER A 195 48.98 -7.15 18.46
C SER A 195 49.75 -7.51 17.18
N LEU A 196 50.26 -8.74 17.05
CA LEU A 196 51.01 -9.15 15.88
C LEU A 196 50.10 -9.37 14.66
N GLY A 197 50.52 -8.87 13.49
CA GLY A 197 49.85 -9.20 12.24
C GLY A 197 50.15 -10.63 11.77
N THR A 198 49.28 -11.20 10.93
CA THR A 198 49.45 -12.56 10.36
C THR A 198 50.80 -12.79 9.70
N LEU A 199 51.26 -11.81 8.92
CA LEU A 199 52.57 -11.87 8.26
C LEU A 199 53.70 -11.97 9.29
N GLN A 200 53.65 -11.18 10.35
CA GLN A 200 54.66 -11.20 11.40
C GLN A 200 54.64 -12.52 12.18
N MET A 201 53.44 -13.07 12.46
CA MET A 201 53.30 -14.40 13.06
C MET A 201 53.93 -15.48 12.17
N LEU A 202 53.66 -15.44 10.87
CA LEU A 202 54.24 -16.39 9.89
C LEU A 202 55.77 -16.28 9.82
N THR A 203 56.31 -15.06 9.76
CA THR A 203 57.77 -14.85 9.76
C THR A 203 58.41 -15.42 11.02
N ASN A 204 57.82 -15.21 12.20
CA ASN A 204 58.34 -15.76 13.45
C ASN A 204 58.24 -17.30 13.51
N ILE A 205 57.16 -17.89 12.97
CA ILE A 205 57.02 -19.35 12.85
C ILE A 205 58.09 -19.90 11.90
N GLU A 206 58.34 -19.23 10.78
CA GLU A 206 59.33 -19.63 9.78
C GLU A 206 60.75 -19.61 10.37
N SER A 207 61.14 -18.52 11.05
CA SER A 207 62.44 -18.45 11.73
C SER A 207 62.60 -19.55 12.79
N ARG A 208 61.54 -19.84 13.56
CA ARG A 208 61.59 -20.91 14.56
C ARG A 208 61.69 -22.30 13.94
N LEU A 209 61.03 -22.53 12.80
CA LEU A 209 61.18 -23.77 12.05
C LEU A 209 62.60 -23.94 11.52
N GLU A 210 63.20 -22.88 10.99
CA GLU A 210 64.58 -22.89 10.48
C GLU A 210 65.59 -23.18 11.60
N GLU A 211 65.42 -22.56 12.77
CA GLU A 211 66.22 -22.88 13.96
C GLU A 211 66.10 -24.36 14.35
N LEU A 212 64.89 -24.91 14.43
CA LEU A 212 64.67 -26.31 14.81
C LEU A 212 65.28 -27.27 13.78
N LEU A 213 65.18 -26.97 12.49
CA LEU A 213 65.80 -27.77 11.43
C LEU A 213 67.33 -27.74 11.53
N SER A 214 67.92 -26.56 11.79
CA SER A 214 69.37 -26.47 12.00
C SER A 214 69.87 -27.29 13.18
N ILE A 215 69.07 -27.36 14.26
CA ILE A 215 69.38 -28.17 15.44
C ILE A 215 69.29 -29.67 15.11
N ILE A 216 68.29 -30.08 14.33
CA ILE A 216 68.13 -31.46 13.87
C ILE A 216 69.33 -31.91 13.02
N ASP A 217 69.83 -31.04 12.13
CA ASP A 217 70.95 -31.37 11.25
C ASP A 217 72.28 -31.61 11.98
N ILE A 218 72.45 -31.04 13.18
CA ILE A 218 73.67 -31.14 14.00
C ILE A 218 73.59 -32.32 15.00
N MET A 219 72.40 -32.90 15.21
CA MET A 219 72.19 -33.91 16.24
C MET A 219 72.80 -35.29 15.89
N PRO A 220 73.38 -36.02 16.85
CA PRO A 220 73.91 -37.37 16.60
C PRO A 220 72.82 -38.35 16.14
N ARG A 221 73.06 -39.06 15.03
CA ARG A 221 72.08 -39.96 14.40
C ARG A 221 71.53 -41.05 15.32
N ASP A 222 72.35 -41.56 16.24
CA ASP A 222 71.96 -42.64 17.15
C ASP A 222 70.90 -42.19 18.17
N GLU A 223 70.98 -40.95 18.66
CA GLU A 223 70.00 -40.37 19.60
C GLU A 223 68.70 -39.97 18.88
N VAL A 224 68.82 -39.47 17.65
CA VAL A 224 67.68 -39.13 16.77
C VAL A 224 66.85 -40.38 16.48
N GLU A 225 67.47 -41.50 16.11
CA GLU A 225 66.75 -42.73 15.77
C GLU A 225 65.98 -43.30 16.99
N VAL A 226 66.53 -43.18 18.19
CA VAL A 226 65.86 -43.58 19.44
C VAL A 226 64.68 -42.64 19.75
N ALA A 227 64.86 -41.33 19.59
CA ALA A 227 63.81 -40.33 19.79
C ALA A 227 62.67 -40.48 18.76
N GLU A 228 62.97 -40.75 17.50
CA GLU A 228 61.99 -41.03 16.44
C GLU A 228 61.17 -42.28 16.75
N ARG A 229 61.80 -43.38 17.17
CA ARG A 229 61.10 -44.61 17.58
C ARG A 229 60.17 -44.36 18.76
N LEU A 230 60.56 -43.52 19.72
CA LEU A 230 59.73 -43.12 20.86
C LEU A 230 58.53 -42.28 20.43
N LYS A 231 58.75 -41.22 19.63
CA LYS A 231 57.69 -40.35 19.10
C LYS A 231 56.70 -41.12 18.22
N GLU A 232 57.18 -42.00 17.35
CA GLU A 232 56.31 -42.83 16.50
C GLU A 232 55.50 -43.82 17.34
N LYS A 233 56.08 -44.39 18.40
CA LYS A 233 55.34 -45.25 19.35
C LYS A 233 54.24 -44.48 20.07
N GLU A 234 54.53 -43.26 20.53
CA GLU A 234 53.56 -42.37 21.18
C GLU A 234 52.43 -41.96 20.23
N ARG A 235 52.76 -41.61 18.98
CA ARG A 235 51.77 -41.28 17.94
C ARG A 235 50.83 -42.46 17.67
N ARG A 236 51.40 -43.67 17.50
CA ARG A 236 50.61 -44.91 17.32
C ARG A 236 49.73 -45.23 18.52
N GLN A 237 50.16 -44.85 19.72
CA GLN A 237 49.37 -45.05 20.94
C GLN A 237 48.21 -44.05 21.01
N ARG A 238 48.45 -42.75 20.76
CA ARG A 238 47.40 -41.73 20.66
C ARG A 238 46.33 -42.06 19.63
N VAL A 239 46.73 -42.54 18.45
CA VAL A 239 45.76 -42.96 17.40
C VAL A 239 44.91 -44.14 17.87
N ARG A 240 45.49 -45.08 18.62
CA ARG A 240 44.74 -46.22 19.17
C ARG A 240 43.77 -45.79 20.26
N GLU A 241 44.19 -44.91 21.16
CA GLU A 241 43.36 -44.36 22.23
C GLU A 241 42.19 -43.52 21.68
N LEU A 242 42.43 -42.69 20.65
CA LEU A 242 41.37 -41.94 19.98
C LEU A 242 40.35 -42.87 19.31
N LYS A 243 40.80 -43.90 18.58
CA LYS A 243 39.91 -44.89 17.97
C LYS A 243 39.11 -45.70 19.00
N GLN A 244 39.73 -46.03 20.13
CA GLN A 244 39.05 -46.72 21.23
C GLN A 244 38.03 -45.81 21.92
N GLY A 245 38.34 -44.52 22.09
CA GLY A 245 37.42 -43.53 22.64
C GLY A 245 36.23 -43.23 21.71
N GLU A 246 36.46 -43.13 20.40
CA GLU A 246 35.39 -42.98 19.41
C GLU A 246 34.50 -44.22 19.34
N ALA A 247 35.07 -45.43 19.41
CA ALA A 247 34.30 -46.68 19.45
C ALA A 247 33.48 -46.81 20.75
N ALA A 248 34.01 -46.38 21.89
CA ALA A 248 33.28 -46.38 23.17
C ALA A 248 32.11 -45.38 23.15
N ARG A 249 32.32 -44.17 22.60
CA ARG A 249 31.24 -43.16 22.43
C ARG A 249 30.16 -43.58 21.44
N ALA A 250 30.46 -44.49 20.52
CA ALA A 250 29.48 -45.00 19.55
C ALA A 250 28.67 -46.21 20.08
N GLN A 251 29.08 -46.79 21.22
CA GLN A 251 28.39 -47.91 21.89
C GLN A 251 27.56 -47.48 23.10
N GLU A 252 27.66 -46.21 23.50
CA GLU A 252 26.81 -45.53 24.50
C GLU A 252 25.65 -44.82 23.80
#